data_AF-A0A7L1GIS5-F1
#
_entry.id   AF-A0A7L1GIS5-F1
#
_cell.length_a   1.000
_cell.length_b   1.000
_cell.length_c   1.000
_cell.angle_alpha   90.00
_cell.angle_beta   90.00
_cell.angle_gamma   90.00
#
_symmetry.space_group_name_H-M   'P 1'
#
loop_
_entity.id
_entity.type
_entity.pdbx_description
1 polymer ?
#
loop_
_entity_poly.entity_id
_entity_poly.type
_entity_poly.pdbx_seq_one_letter_code
_entity_poly.pdbx_strand_id
1 'polypeptide(L)' 'LDYLVPKAGFFCQICSLFYADETSVKNHCKTPLHQQNMEKFMAKQKDEENSGKEQSSR' A
#
# COMPACT_ATOMS: atom_id res chain seq x y z
N LEU A 1 31.78 -3.10 10.03
CA LEU A 1 30.41 -2.95 10.55
C LEU A 1 29.61 -2.27 9.46
N ASP A 2 28.95 -3.05 8.61
CA ASP A 2 28.01 -2.51 7.65
C ASP A 2 26.68 -2.32 8.36
N TYR A 3 26.23 -1.08 8.49
CA TYR A 3 24.95 -0.75 9.10
C TYR A 3 23.99 -0.23 8.03
N LEU A 4 22.77 -0.75 8.04
CA LEU A 4 21.70 -0.26 7.19
C LEU A 4 21.11 1.00 7.81
N VAL A 5 21.20 2.12 7.10
CA VAL A 5 20.58 3.37 7.52
C VAL A 5 19.11 3.36 7.08
N PRO A 6 18.14 3.44 8.01
CA PRO A 6 16.74 3.57 7.64
C PRO A 6 16.51 4.88 6.91
N LYS A 7 15.87 4.82 5.74
CA LYS A 7 15.50 6.01 4.97
C LYS A 7 14.01 6.29 5.15
N ALA A 8 13.69 7.48 5.64
CA ALA A 8 12.31 7.95 5.67
C ALA A 8 11.80 8.16 4.23
N GLY A 9 10.52 7.87 4.02
CA GLY A 9 9.86 8.07 2.73
C GLY A 9 8.39 7.67 2.79
N PHE A 10 7.79 7.48 1.62
CA PHE A 10 6.36 7.24 1.45
C PHE A 10 6.13 5.84 0.89
N PHE A 11 5.17 5.11 1.46
CA PHE A 11 4.84 3.76 1.01
C PHE A 11 3.40 3.71 0.50
N CYS A 12 3.23 3.27 -0.74
CA CYS A 12 1.92 2.99 -1.29
C CYS A 12 1.53 1.55 -0.96
N GLN A 13 0.54 1.36 -0.08
CA GLN A 13 0.08 0.04 0.35
C GLN A 13 -0.61 -0.73 -0.79
N ILE A 14 -1.36 -0.01 -1.64
CA ILE A 14 -2.09 -0.59 -2.78
C ILE A 14 -1.14 -1.24 -3.78
N CYS A 15 -0.03 -0.55 -4.09
CA CYS A 15 0.96 -1.03 -5.04
C CYS A 15 2.14 -1.75 -4.36
N SER A 16 2.22 -1.72 -3.03
CA SER A 16 3.36 -2.20 -2.24
C SER A 16 4.72 -1.64 -2.70
N LEU A 17 4.77 -0.33 -2.99
CA LEU A 17 5.96 0.36 -3.49
C LEU A 17 6.39 1.50 -2.56
N PHE A 18 7.70 1.67 -2.42
CA PHE A 18 8.33 2.75 -1.64
C PHE A 18 8.84 3.88 -2.54
N TYR A 19 8.65 5.11 -2.09
CA TYR A 19 9.11 6.34 -2.75
C TYR A 19 9.91 7.19 -1.76
N ALA A 20 11.05 7.71 -2.20
CA ALA A 20 11.95 8.48 -1.34
C ALA A 20 11.45 9.89 -1.02
N ASP A 21 10.54 10.44 -1.82
CA ASP A 21 10.06 11.81 -1.72
C ASP A 21 8.58 11.94 -2.07
N GLU A 22 7.99 13.07 -1.68
CA GLU A 22 6.55 13.32 -1.81
C GLU A 22 6.12 13.54 -3.27
N THR A 23 6.98 14.13 -4.10
CA THR A 23 6.68 14.39 -5.52
C THR A 23 6.57 13.09 -6.29
N SER A 24 7.48 12.15 -6.02
CA SER A 24 7.47 10.81 -6.62
C SER A 24 6.18 10.05 -6.30
N VAL A 25 5.74 10.04 -5.03
CA VAL A 25 4.47 9.38 -4.67
C VAL A 25 3.24 10.11 -5.23
N LYS A 26 3.26 11.45 -5.28
CA LYS A 26 2.19 12.24 -5.91
C LYS A 26 2.05 11.92 -7.40
N ASN A 27 3.16 11.80 -8.11
CA ASN A 27 3.16 11.42 -9.52
C ASN A 27 2.70 9.97 -9.69
N HIS A 28 3.14 9.06 -8.83
CA HIS A 28 2.68 7.67 -8.81
C HIS A 28 1.16 7.56 -8.66
N CYS A 29 0.55 8.27 -7.70
CA CYS A 29 -0.89 8.22 -7.45
C CYS A 29 -1.74 8.70 -8.64
N LYS A 30 -1.16 9.49 -9.56
CA LYS A 30 -1.83 9.97 -10.77
C LYS A 30 -1.72 9.00 -11.95
N THR A 31 -0.95 7.92 -11.81
CA THR A 31 -0.77 6.95 -12.90
C THR A 31 -2.02 6.08 -13.10
N PRO A 32 -2.36 5.71 -14.34
CA PRO A 32 -3.45 4.77 -14.61
C PRO A 32 -3.26 3.42 -13.90
N LEU A 33 -2.00 2.99 -13.75
CA LEU A 33 -1.66 1.76 -13.04
C LEU A 33 -2.11 1.81 -11.57
N HIS A 34 -1.87 2.95 -10.88
CA HIS A 34 -2.33 3.12 -9.51
C HIS A 34 -3.86 3.05 -9.42
N GLN A 35 -4.59 3.66 -10.36
CA GLN A 35 -6.05 3.61 -10.41
C GLN A 35 -6.57 2.17 -10.61
N GLN A 36 -6.00 1.42 -11.55
CA GLN A 36 -6.36 0.01 -11.77
C GLN A 36 -6.08 -0.87 -10.55
N ASN A 37 -4.95 -0.64 -9.88
CA ASN A 37 -4.62 -1.37 -8.65
C ASN A 37 -5.55 -0.97 -7.50
N MET A 38 -5.95 0.30 -7.40
CA MET A 38 -6.89 0.79 -6.41
C MET A 38 -8.24 0.06 -6.53
N GLU A 39 -8.80 -0.04 -7.74
CA GLU A 39 -10.08 -0.72 -7.98
C GLU A 39 -10.03 -2.18 -7.51
N LYS A 40 -8.96 -2.89 -7.87
CA LYS A 40 -8.74 -4.29 -7.45
C LYS A 40 -8.52 -4.42 -5.95
N PHE A 41 -7.77 -3.49 -5.36
CA PHE A 41 -7.48 -3.48 -3.93
C PHE A 41 -8.74 -3.22 -3.10
N MET A 42 -9.61 -2.32 -3.55
CA MET A 42 -10.90 -2.07 -2.92
C MET A 42 -11.89 -3.23 -3.08
N ALA A 43 -11.89 -3.90 -4.24
CA ALA A 43 -12.71 -5.11 -4.43
C ALA A 43 -12.32 -6.20 -3.42
N LYS A 44 -11.02 -6.48 -3.29
CA LYS A 44 -10.50 -7.50 -2.37
C LYS A 44 -10.75 -7.17 -0.90
N GLN A 45 -10.65 -5.91 -0.49
CA GLN A 45 -10.93 -5.53 0.90
C GLN A 45 -12.38 -5.78 1.31
N LYS A 46 -13.34 -5.69 0.38
CA LYS A 46 -14.76 -5.99 0.69
C LYS A 46 -14.99 -7.48 0.97
N ASP A 47 -14.21 -8.35 0.34
CA ASP A 47 -14.28 -9.80 0.57
C ASP A 47 -13.62 -10.17 1.92
N GLU A 48 -12.51 -9.52 2.27
CA GLU A 48 -11.80 -9.72 3.54
C GLU A 48 -12.59 -9.15 4.75
N GLU A 49 -13.28 -8.02 4.60
CA GLU A 49 -14.11 -7.44 5.67
C GLU A 49 -15.34 -8.31 6.00
N ASN A 50 -15.81 -9.11 5.04
CA ASN A 50 -16.86 -10.10 5.25
C ASN A 50 -16.33 -11.41 5.91
N SER A 51 -15.03 -11.70 5.80
CA SER A 51 -14.41 -12.92 6.36
C SER A 51 -13.68 -12.70 7.69
N GLY A 52 -13.50 -11.45 8.14
CA GLY A 52 -12.68 -11.10 9.32
C GLY A 52 -13.38 -11.07 10.68
N LYS A 53 -14.67 -11.46 10.80
CA LYS A 53 -15.38 -11.46 12.10
C LYS A 53 -15.19 -12.71 12.95
N GLU A 54 -14.33 -13.64 12.56
CA GLU A 54 -13.99 -14.81 13.40
C GLU A 54 -12.47 -14.98 13.54
N GLN A 55 -11.81 -14.08 14.27
CA GLN A 55 -10.57 -14.39 15.01
C GLN A 55 -10.11 -13.22 15.88
N SER A 56 -10.93 -12.80 16.84
CA SER A 56 -10.47 -12.14 18.07
C SER A 56 -11.10 -12.82 19.27
N SER A 57 -10.64 -14.05 19.53
CA SER A 57 -10.87 -14.77 20.78
C SER A 57 -9.75 -15.78 20.92
N ARG A 58 -8.64 -15.34 21.51
CA ARG A 58 -7.70 -16.16 22.28
C ARG A 58 -6.81 -15.24 23.09
#